data_AF-A0A661HUB9-F1
#
_entry.id   AF-A0A661HUB9-F1
#
_cell.length_a   1.000
_cell.length_b   1.000
_cell.length_c   1.000
_cell.angle_alpha   90.00
_cell.angle_beta   90.00
_cell.angle_gamma   90.00
#
_symmetry.space_group_name_H-M   'P 1'
#
loop_
_entity.id
_entity.type
_entity.pdbx_description
1 polymer ?
#
loop_
_entity_poly.entity_id
_entity_poly.type
_entity_poly.pdbx_seq_one_letter_code
_entity_poly.pdbx_strand_id
1 'polypeptide(L)'
;MGLFDFLNKKKKEVVPYEVIHRELDIFTATSLAMPKMNNPFLLDDKNNHPMIFGYFMGVIDYMAQAYQLSEKDRRTIQTKYVLHNFAKNDEKYTAELIKYCEEIRQRDDVSNYTLRGKLAMKKWKAGGPMAEYAPMGLIRILND
;
A
#
# COMPACT_ATOMS: atom_id res chain seq x y z
N MET A 1 6.33 20.05 38.28
CA MET A 1 5.89 19.22 37.13
C MET A 1 5.45 20.16 36.03
N GLY A 2 6.22 20.25 34.94
CA GLY A 2 6.08 21.31 33.94
C GLY A 2 5.11 20.95 32.82
N LEU A 3 4.56 21.96 32.14
CA LEU A 3 3.70 21.84 30.95
C LEU A 3 4.33 20.96 29.84
N PHE A 4 5.66 20.86 29.81
CA PHE A 4 6.42 20.00 28.91
C PHE A 4 6.31 18.50 29.21
N ASP A 5 6.04 18.08 30.45
CA ASP A 5 5.78 16.68 30.78
C ASP A 5 4.43 16.19 30.23
N PHE A 6 3.51 17.13 29.96
CA PHE A 6 2.18 16.84 29.42
C PHE A 6 2.20 16.57 27.91
N LEU A 7 3.11 17.23 27.17
CA LEU A 7 3.27 17.03 25.72
C LEU A 7 4.04 15.74 25.37
N ASN A 8 4.88 15.25 26.29
CA ASN A 8 5.71 14.05 26.07
C ASN A 8 5.01 12.72 26.41
N LYS A 9 3.71 12.73 26.74
CA LYS A 9 2.95 11.54 27.13
C LYS A 9 1.88 11.09 26.13
N LYS A 10 2.00 11.42 24.84
CA LYS A 10 1.46 10.51 23.82
C LYS A 10 2.44 9.35 23.71
N LYS A 11 2.23 8.30 24.52
CA LYS A 11 2.82 6.98 24.23
C LYS A 11 2.62 6.75 22.73
N LYS A 12 3.71 6.66 21.98
CA LYS A 12 3.66 6.21 20.58
C LYS A 12 3.05 4.83 20.68
N GLU A 13 1.75 4.74 20.43
CA GLU A 13 1.03 3.48 20.50
C GLU A 13 1.71 2.61 19.44
N VAL A 14 2.51 1.64 19.91
CA VAL A 14 3.24 0.75 19.02
C VAL A 14 2.16 -0.14 18.43
N VAL A 15 1.62 0.29 17.29
CA VAL A 15 0.65 -0.50 16.56
C VAL A 15 1.37 -1.77 16.12
N PRO A 16 0.87 -2.96 16.52
CA PRO A 16 1.54 -4.22 16.16
C PRO A 16 1.67 -4.32 14.65
N TYR A 17 2.83 -4.74 14.16
CA TYR A 17 3.09 -4.92 12.73
C TYR A 17 2.03 -5.78 12.05
N GLU A 18 1.50 -6.75 12.79
CA GLU A 18 0.44 -7.65 12.39
C GLU A 18 -0.85 -6.91 12.00
N VAL A 19 -1.17 -5.80 12.69
CA VAL A 19 -2.34 -4.98 12.38
C VAL A 19 -2.15 -4.25 11.05
N ILE A 20 -0.96 -3.68 10.82
CA ILE A 20 -0.62 -3.01 9.57
C ILE A 20 -0.67 -3.99 8.41
N HIS A 21 -0.07 -5.17 8.57
CA HIS A 21 -0.07 -6.23 7.56
C HIS A 21 -1.48 -6.69 7.23
N ARG A 22 -2.27 -7.06 8.23
CA ARG A 22 -3.65 -7.52 8.03
C ARG A 22 -4.50 -6.48 7.29
N GLU A 23 -4.33 -5.21 7.62
CA GLU A 23 -5.07 -4.13 6.98
C GLU A 23 -4.65 -3.93 5.51
N LEU A 24 -3.34 -3.98 5.24
CA LEU A 24 -2.82 -3.96 3.87
C LEU A 24 -3.34 -5.16 3.07
N ASP A 25 -3.34 -6.36 3.65
CA ASP A 25 -3.78 -7.59 3.00
C ASP A 25 -5.27 -7.53 2.64
N ILE A 26 -6.13 -7.10 3.59
CA ILE A 26 -7.57 -6.95 3.33
C ILE A 26 -7.83 -5.92 2.24
N PHE A 27 -7.18 -4.76 2.31
CA PHE A 27 -7.36 -3.70 1.31
C PHE A 27 -6.94 -4.17 -0.08
N THR A 28 -5.83 -4.92 -0.16
CA THR A 28 -5.26 -5.43 -1.41
C THR A 28 -6.14 -6.50 -2.00
N ALA A 29 -6.53 -7.50 -1.21
CA ALA A 29 -7.47 -8.54 -1.63
C ALA A 29 -8.78 -7.91 -2.12
N THR A 30 -9.33 -6.92 -1.41
CA THR A 30 -10.56 -6.23 -1.82
C THR A 30 -10.37 -5.45 -3.13
N SER A 31 -9.23 -4.80 -3.32
CA SER A 31 -8.91 -4.07 -4.55
C SER A 31 -8.78 -5.01 -5.75
N LEU A 32 -8.16 -6.18 -5.55
CA LEU A 32 -7.94 -7.19 -6.58
C LEU A 32 -9.15 -8.09 -6.85
N ALA A 33 -10.08 -8.22 -5.91
CA ALA A 33 -11.31 -9.01 -6.07
C ALA A 33 -12.39 -8.31 -6.93
N MET A 34 -12.16 -7.07 -7.33
CA MET A 34 -13.12 -6.31 -8.11
C MET A 34 -13.37 -6.93 -9.49
N PRO A 35 -14.57 -6.79 -10.10
CA PRO A 35 -14.93 -7.53 -11.33
C PRO A 35 -13.96 -7.38 -12.51
N LYS A 36 -13.39 -6.19 -12.74
CA LYS A 36 -12.37 -5.95 -13.78
C LYS A 36 -10.95 -6.43 -13.40
N MET A 37 -10.75 -6.73 -12.12
CA MET A 37 -9.49 -7.19 -11.55
C MET A 37 -9.43 -8.71 -11.41
N ASN A 38 -10.57 -9.40 -11.57
CA ASN A 38 -10.69 -10.86 -11.55
C ASN A 38 -10.14 -11.51 -12.84
N ASN A 39 -9.00 -11.02 -13.32
CA ASN A 39 -8.23 -11.62 -14.40
C ASN A 39 -6.98 -12.27 -13.77
N PRO A 40 -6.82 -13.61 -13.84
CA PRO A 40 -5.69 -14.31 -13.23
C PRO A 40 -4.34 -13.89 -13.83
N PHE A 41 -4.32 -13.28 -15.01
CA PHE A 41 -3.11 -12.81 -15.71
C PHE A 41 -2.84 -11.31 -15.52
N LEU A 42 -3.65 -10.60 -14.72
CA LEU A 42 -3.49 -9.16 -14.56
C LEU A 42 -2.12 -8.77 -14.00
N LEU A 43 -1.60 -9.59 -13.08
CA LEU A 43 -0.25 -9.42 -12.52
C LEU A 43 0.86 -9.93 -13.45
N ASP A 44 0.52 -10.55 -14.59
CA ASP A 44 1.48 -10.94 -15.63
C ASP A 44 1.56 -9.88 -16.75
N ASP A 45 0.57 -8.98 -16.84
CA ASP A 45 0.52 -7.91 -17.83
C ASP A 45 1.44 -6.73 -17.45
N LYS A 46 2.64 -6.75 -18.01
CA LYS A 46 3.67 -5.72 -17.81
C LYS A 46 3.23 -4.31 -18.19
N ASN A 47 2.22 -4.14 -19.05
CA ASN A 47 1.72 -2.81 -19.41
C ASN A 47 0.93 -2.18 -18.25
N ASN A 48 0.30 -3.00 -17.42
CA ASN A 48 -0.49 -2.57 -16.27
C ASN A 48 0.32 -2.54 -14.96
N HIS A 49 1.51 -3.14 -14.95
CA HIS A 49 2.39 -3.18 -13.77
C HIS A 49 2.68 -1.80 -13.17
N PRO A 50 3.05 -0.75 -13.94
CA PRO A 50 3.31 0.56 -13.36
C PRO A 50 2.10 1.15 -12.61
N MET A 51 0.89 0.93 -13.14
CA MET A 51 -0.37 1.34 -12.52
C MET A 51 -0.62 0.60 -11.20
N ILE A 52 -0.54 -0.74 -11.24
CA ILE A 52 -0.86 -1.61 -10.11
C ILE A 52 0.16 -1.41 -8.98
N PHE A 53 1.45 -1.56 -9.29
CA PHE A 53 2.51 -1.44 -8.28
C PHE A 53 2.65 0.01 -7.79
N GLY A 54 2.53 1.01 -8.67
CA GLY A 54 2.49 2.42 -8.26
C GLY A 54 1.35 2.71 -7.29
N TYR A 55 0.14 2.22 -7.58
CA TYR A 55 -1.01 2.34 -6.68
C TYR A 55 -0.73 1.73 -5.30
N PHE A 56 -0.27 0.48 -5.23
CA PHE A 56 -0.01 -0.17 -3.94
C PHE A 56 1.21 0.41 -3.20
N MET A 57 2.22 0.94 -3.90
CA MET A 57 3.28 1.73 -3.25
C MET A 57 2.71 2.97 -2.56
N GLY A 58 1.72 3.63 -3.18
CA GLY A 58 0.98 4.73 -2.56
C GLY A 58 0.23 4.33 -1.29
N VAL A 59 -0.40 3.16 -1.30
CA VAL A 59 -1.07 2.59 -0.12
C VAL A 59 -0.09 2.37 1.03
N ILE A 60 1.07 1.75 0.75
CA ILE A 60 2.13 1.52 1.75
C ILE A 60 2.69 2.84 2.27
N ASP A 61 2.94 3.83 1.38
CA ASP A 61 3.44 5.15 1.77
C ASP A 61 2.50 5.82 2.79
N TYR A 62 1.18 5.75 2.55
CA TYR A 62 0.20 6.32 3.47
C TYR A 62 0.23 5.60 4.83
N MET A 63 0.29 4.27 4.85
CA MET A 63 0.38 3.49 6.09
C MET A 63 1.65 3.83 6.87
N ALA A 64 2.79 3.92 6.19
CA ALA A 64 4.05 4.29 6.82
C ALA A 64 3.98 5.69 7.46
N GLN A 65 3.32 6.64 6.79
CA GLN A 65 3.10 7.98 7.33
C GLN A 65 2.13 7.96 8.52
N ALA A 66 0.99 7.27 8.40
CA ALA A 66 -0.05 7.22 9.41
C ALA A 66 0.46 6.64 10.74
N TYR A 67 1.32 5.61 10.67
CA TYR A 67 1.92 4.98 11.85
C TYR A 67 3.31 5.53 12.21
N GLN A 68 3.80 6.57 11.52
CA GLN A 68 5.11 7.19 11.77
C GLN A 68 6.26 6.17 11.82
N LEU A 69 6.26 5.25 10.84
CA LEU A 69 7.24 4.18 10.73
C LEU A 69 8.62 4.73 10.39
N SER A 70 9.68 4.10 10.93
CA SER A 70 11.04 4.39 10.47
C SER A 70 11.24 3.89 9.04
N GLU A 71 12.30 4.36 8.37
CA GLU A 71 12.65 3.86 7.04
C GLU A 71 12.89 2.35 7.04
N LYS A 72 13.53 1.82 8.10
CA LYS A 72 13.75 0.40 8.29
C LYS A 72 12.42 -0.36 8.38
N ASP A 73 11.50 0.12 9.20
CA ASP A 73 10.20 -0.54 9.42
C ASP A 73 9.34 -0.50 8.15
N ARG A 74 9.34 0.63 7.46
CA ARG A 74 8.71 0.78 6.14
C ARG A 74 9.23 -0.26 5.15
N ARG A 75 10.56 -0.43 5.04
CA ARG A 75 11.16 -1.44 4.17
C ARG A 75 10.73 -2.85 4.56
N THR A 76 10.75 -3.17 5.85
CA THR A 76 10.29 -4.49 6.34
C THR A 76 8.83 -4.75 5.99
N ILE A 77 7.95 -3.76 6.14
CA ILE A 77 6.53 -3.90 5.80
C ILE A 77 6.36 -4.08 4.29
N GLN A 78 7.03 -3.25 3.48
CA GLN A 78 7.01 -3.35 2.02
C GLN A 78 7.47 -4.74 1.56
N THR A 79 8.57 -5.26 2.10
CA THR A 79 9.09 -6.59 1.74
C THR A 79 8.09 -7.69 2.06
N LYS A 80 7.58 -7.73 3.28
CA LYS A 80 6.59 -8.75 3.70
C LYS A 80 5.30 -8.64 2.90
N TYR A 81 4.86 -7.42 2.61
CA TYR A 81 3.67 -7.16 1.82
C TYR A 81 3.80 -7.67 0.38
N VAL A 82 4.93 -7.35 -0.29
CA VAL A 82 5.22 -7.83 -1.66
C VAL A 82 5.36 -9.36 -1.69
N LEU A 83 6.10 -9.92 -0.72
CA LEU A 83 6.30 -11.37 -0.57
C LEU A 83 4.96 -12.11 -0.51
N HIS A 84 4.05 -11.62 0.33
CA HIS A 84 2.76 -12.26 0.57
C HIS A 84 1.78 -12.06 -0.59
N ASN A 85 1.57 -10.82 -1.03
CA ASN A 85 0.46 -10.48 -1.93
C ASN A 85 0.80 -10.64 -3.42
N PHE A 86 2.07 -10.54 -3.81
CA PHE A 86 2.45 -10.49 -5.23
C PHE A 86 3.50 -11.54 -5.62
N ALA A 87 4.34 -11.98 -4.69
CA ALA A 87 5.41 -12.93 -5.00
C ALA A 87 5.09 -14.40 -4.65
N LYS A 88 3.87 -14.70 -4.17
CA LYS A 88 3.48 -16.07 -3.76
C LYS A 88 4.46 -16.71 -2.76
N ASN A 89 5.05 -15.90 -1.88
CA ASN A 89 6.11 -16.27 -0.93
C ASN A 89 7.46 -16.71 -1.55
N ASP A 90 7.74 -16.36 -2.81
CA ASP A 90 9.06 -16.53 -3.43
C ASP A 90 9.98 -15.35 -3.09
N GLU A 91 11.04 -15.60 -2.32
CA GLU A 91 11.98 -14.57 -1.86
C GLU A 91 12.80 -13.94 -3.01
N LYS A 92 13.19 -14.74 -4.01
CA LYS A 92 13.98 -14.24 -5.14
C LYS A 92 13.11 -13.31 -5.99
N TYR A 93 11.91 -13.76 -6.32
CA TYR A 93 10.96 -12.95 -7.08
C TYR A 93 10.51 -11.71 -6.29
N THR A 94 10.41 -11.80 -4.96
CA THR A 94 10.18 -10.62 -4.10
C THR A 94 11.28 -9.58 -4.25
N ALA A 95 12.54 -9.97 -4.22
CA ALA A 95 13.66 -9.04 -4.39
C ALA A 95 13.62 -8.35 -5.77
N GLU A 96 13.29 -9.09 -6.82
CA GLU A 96 13.09 -8.55 -8.17
C GLU A 96 11.93 -7.54 -8.23
N LEU A 97 10.78 -7.87 -7.63
CA LEU A 97 9.62 -6.98 -7.57
C LEU A 97 9.87 -5.72 -6.74
N ILE A 98 10.60 -5.80 -5.63
CA ILE A 98 10.96 -4.62 -4.84
C ILE A 98 11.86 -3.70 -5.65
N LYS A 99 12.89 -4.25 -6.31
CA LYS A 99 13.76 -3.48 -7.19
C LYS A 99 12.96 -2.80 -8.30
N TYR A 100 12.07 -3.54 -8.95
CA TYR A 100 11.17 -3.00 -9.96
C TYR A 100 10.30 -1.86 -9.41
N CYS A 101 9.71 -2.02 -8.22
CA CYS A 101 8.94 -0.97 -7.55
C CYS A 101 9.76 0.32 -7.36
N GLU A 102 11.01 0.22 -6.92
CA GLU A 102 11.89 1.40 -6.77
C GLU A 102 12.26 2.03 -8.12
N GLU A 103 12.45 1.22 -9.17
CA GLU A 103 12.70 1.72 -10.53
C GLU A 103 11.50 2.48 -11.10
N ILE A 104 10.29 1.93 -10.98
CA ILE A 104 9.09 2.58 -11.53
C ILE A 104 8.71 3.83 -10.74
N ARG A 105 9.05 3.92 -9.45
CA ARG A 105 8.74 5.09 -8.62
C ARG A 105 9.40 6.38 -9.11
N GLN A 106 10.49 6.25 -9.87
CA GLN A 106 11.21 7.39 -10.45
C GLN A 106 10.55 7.92 -11.74
N ARG A 107 9.50 7.25 -12.23
CA ARG A 107 8.79 7.64 -13.46
C ARG A 107 7.67 8.63 -13.15
N ASP A 108 7.48 9.60 -14.03
CA ASP A 108 6.51 10.68 -13.85
C ASP A 108 5.05 10.18 -13.86
N ASP A 109 4.74 9.20 -14.72
CA ASP A 109 3.42 8.57 -14.82
C ASP A 109 3.01 7.85 -13.52
N VAL A 110 3.98 7.22 -12.85
CA VAL A 110 3.78 6.47 -11.61
C VAL A 110 3.47 7.37 -10.41
N SER A 111 3.90 8.63 -10.44
CA SER A 111 3.59 9.60 -9.39
C SER A 111 2.08 9.79 -9.22
N ASN A 112 1.32 9.81 -10.32
CA ASN A 112 -0.15 9.91 -10.28
C ASN A 112 -0.78 8.65 -9.66
N TYR A 113 -0.35 7.45 -10.06
CA TYR A 113 -0.88 6.19 -9.50
C TYR A 113 -0.59 6.08 -8.00
N THR A 114 0.61 6.49 -7.59
CA THR A 114 1.02 6.57 -6.18
C THR A 114 0.11 7.51 -5.38
N LEU A 115 -0.21 8.69 -5.92
CA LEU A 115 -1.14 9.62 -5.27
C LEU A 115 -2.54 9.01 -5.11
N ARG A 116 -3.04 8.33 -6.14
CA ARG A 116 -4.35 7.67 -6.11
C ARG A 116 -4.40 6.58 -5.04
N GLY A 117 -3.35 5.77 -4.92
CA GLY A 117 -3.20 4.77 -3.85
C GLY A 117 -3.22 5.38 -2.45
N LYS A 118 -2.47 6.47 -2.23
CA LYS A 118 -2.48 7.22 -0.96
C LYS A 118 -3.87 7.69 -0.59
N LEU A 119 -4.59 8.28 -1.54
CA LEU A 119 -5.94 8.81 -1.33
C LEU A 119 -6.95 7.69 -1.06
N ALA A 120 -6.82 6.56 -1.74
CA ALA A 120 -7.66 5.39 -1.51
C ALA A 120 -7.46 4.86 -0.08
N MET A 121 -6.22 4.67 0.35
CA MET A 121 -5.95 4.18 1.70
C MET A 121 -6.37 5.18 2.79
N LYS A 122 -6.21 6.48 2.54
CA LYS A 122 -6.74 7.53 3.42
C LYS A 122 -8.26 7.42 3.60
N LYS A 123 -9.01 7.19 2.52
CA LYS A 123 -10.46 7.00 2.58
C LYS A 123 -10.83 5.73 3.32
N TRP A 124 -10.12 4.64 3.07
CA TRP A 124 -10.30 3.39 3.78
C TRP A 124 -10.14 3.58 5.31
N LYS A 125 -9.05 4.22 5.75
CA LYS A 125 -8.81 4.51 7.17
C LYS A 125 -9.82 5.45 7.82
N ALA A 126 -10.38 6.39 7.05
CA ALA A 126 -11.38 7.30 7.58
C ALA A 126 -12.69 6.58 7.97
N GLY A 127 -12.95 5.39 7.41
CA GLY A 127 -14.14 4.60 7.67
C GLY A 127 -15.41 5.21 7.08
N GLY A 128 -16.56 4.76 7.59
CA GLY A 128 -17.89 5.17 7.13
C GLY A 128 -18.26 4.62 5.75
N PRO A 129 -19.42 5.03 5.21
CA PRO A 129 -19.97 4.44 3.97
C PRO A 129 -19.04 4.59 2.75
N MET A 130 -18.18 5.62 2.75
CA MET A 130 -17.27 5.88 1.62
C MET A 130 -16.02 5.00 1.62
N ALA A 131 -15.69 4.32 2.73
CA ALA A 131 -14.55 3.42 2.82
C ALA A 131 -14.73 2.17 1.94
N GLU A 132 -15.97 1.68 1.80
CA GLU A 132 -16.34 0.53 0.95
C GLU A 132 -15.97 0.77 -0.52
N TYR A 133 -15.94 2.03 -0.94
CA TYR A 133 -15.62 2.44 -2.30
C TYR A 133 -14.14 2.75 -2.53
N ALA A 134 -13.31 2.78 -1.47
CA ALA A 134 -11.90 3.08 -1.59
C ALA A 134 -11.14 2.09 -2.50
N PRO A 135 -11.38 0.76 -2.43
CA PRO A 135 -10.69 -0.22 -3.28
C PRO A 135 -11.00 -0.07 -4.78
N MET A 136 -12.11 0.58 -5.15
CA MET A 136 -12.44 0.88 -6.55
C MET A 136 -11.49 1.92 -7.18
N GLY A 137 -10.63 2.58 -6.38
CA GLY A 137 -9.63 3.51 -6.88
C GLY A 137 -8.73 2.90 -7.95
N LEU A 138 -8.35 1.63 -7.79
CA LEU A 138 -7.51 0.90 -8.74
C LEU A 138 -8.21 0.65 -10.09
N ILE A 139 -9.49 0.25 -10.06
CA ILE A 139 -10.27 0.04 -11.29
C ILE A 139 -10.39 1.33 -12.11
N ARG A 140 -10.53 2.48 -11.45
CA ARG A 140 -10.64 3.77 -12.14
C ARG A 140 -9.36 4.07 -12.92
N ILE A 141 -8.20 3.83 -12.32
CA ILE A 141 -6.90 4.01 -12.98
C ILE A 141 -6.78 3.12 -14.22
N LEU A 142 -7.23 1.86 -14.14
CA LEU A 142 -7.12 0.90 -15.24
C LEU A 142 -8.13 1.14 -16.38
N ASN A 143 -9.07 2.07 -16.21
CA ASN A 143 -10.05 2.44 -17.23
C ASN A 143 -9.80 3.82 -17.86
N ASP A 144 -8.90 4.61 -17.27
CA ASP A 144 -8.45 5.90 -17.80
C ASP A 144 -7.39 5.67 -18.89
#